data_AF-A0A1Q7JQW8-F1
#
_entry.id   AF-A0A1Q7JQW8-F1
#
_cell.length_a   1.000
_cell.length_b   1.000
_cell.length_c   1.000
_cell.angle_alpha   90.00
_cell.angle_beta   90.00
_cell.angle_gamma   90.00
#
_symmetry.space_group_name_H-M   'P 1'
#
loop_
_entity.id
_entity.type
_entity.pdbx_description
1 polymer ?
#
loop_
_entity_poly.entity_id
_entity_poly.type
_entity_poly.pdbx_seq_one_letter_code
_entity_poly.pdbx_strand_id
1 'polypeptide(L)'
;MIRIGKRHIALALGVLCGAGRARASGLNISPVQVWLTPDASKSLLTLRNEGPEDARYQVTIMAWDEDGRTGMKLGPTEDVLVFPTVLELKVGETRSLRLGAVIPFGPVEKTYRIFLEELPAAEKPQTRSTVRVLTRVGIPVFVAPVKLLEDRKLSTLSIGAAGASLDVQNTGNVHLRVDTVRLEGFAEGGAKLFEKEAQGWYVLAGGHKRYEVAVPKDACTKVRRLVMSVKTDKEQVFQEPLDTPGGACGT
;
A
#
# COMPACT_ATOMS: atom_id res chain seq x y z
N MET A 1 -52.84 30.37 -48.07
CA MET A 1 -53.24 29.29 -47.13
C MET A 1 -52.03 28.42 -46.84
N ILE A 2 -51.31 28.66 -45.74
CA ILE A 2 -50.22 27.77 -45.27
C ILE A 2 -50.35 27.63 -43.75
N ARG A 3 -50.23 26.38 -43.30
CA ARG A 3 -50.77 25.78 -42.07
C ARG A 3 -50.09 26.21 -40.76
N ILE A 4 -50.94 26.19 -39.73
CA ILE A 4 -50.70 26.38 -38.30
C ILE A 4 -49.95 25.19 -37.69
N GLY A 5 -48.89 25.50 -36.92
CA GLY A 5 -48.69 25.05 -35.53
C GLY A 5 -48.30 23.60 -35.22
N LYS A 6 -47.18 23.45 -34.50
CA LYS A 6 -47.10 22.70 -33.22
C LYS A 6 -45.82 23.08 -32.47
N ARG A 7 -46.00 23.76 -31.33
CA ARG A 7 -44.95 24.06 -30.34
C ARG A 7 -44.77 22.82 -29.46
N HIS A 8 -43.61 22.20 -29.50
CA HIS A 8 -43.22 21.19 -28.52
C HIS A 8 -42.48 21.89 -27.38
N ILE A 9 -43.15 22.03 -26.23
CA ILE A 9 -42.52 22.41 -24.98
C ILE A 9 -41.81 21.16 -24.45
N ALA A 10 -40.48 21.11 -24.60
CA ALA A 10 -39.65 20.11 -23.96
C ALA A 10 -39.36 20.57 -22.53
N LEU A 11 -40.01 19.97 -21.54
CA LEU A 11 -39.72 20.16 -20.13
C LEU A 11 -38.48 19.33 -19.78
N ALA A 12 -37.30 19.95 -19.84
CA ALA A 12 -36.05 19.32 -19.42
C ALA A 12 -36.00 19.30 -17.88
N LEU A 13 -36.31 18.14 -17.30
CA LEU A 13 -36.17 17.87 -15.87
C LEU A 13 -34.67 17.72 -15.55
N GLY A 14 -34.04 18.82 -15.14
CA GLY A 14 -32.64 18.83 -14.72
C GLY A 14 -32.45 18.04 -13.43
N VAL A 15 -31.98 16.80 -13.54
CA VAL A 15 -31.43 16.05 -12.40
C VAL A 15 -30.12 16.73 -11.99
N LEU A 16 -30.18 17.57 -10.96
CA LEU A 16 -28.99 18.06 -10.26
C LEU A 16 -28.36 16.87 -9.53
N CYS A 17 -27.44 16.18 -10.20
CA CYS A 17 -26.47 15.32 -9.55
C CYS A 17 -25.58 16.23 -8.69
N GLY A 18 -25.93 16.35 -7.41
CA GLY A 18 -25.06 16.93 -6.40
C GLY A 18 -23.80 16.07 -6.29
N ALA A 19 -22.76 16.44 -7.03
CA ALA A 19 -21.43 15.90 -6.84
C ALA A 19 -20.98 16.30 -5.43
N GLY A 20 -21.25 15.43 -4.45
CA GLY A 20 -20.61 15.49 -3.15
C GLY A 20 -19.12 15.44 -3.39
N ARG A 21 -18.44 16.58 -3.27
CA ARG A 21 -16.98 16.60 -3.24
C ARG A 21 -16.59 15.82 -1.99
N ALA A 22 -16.22 14.56 -2.17
CA ALA A 22 -15.51 13.80 -1.17
C ALA A 22 -14.22 14.61 -0.89
N ARG A 23 -14.20 15.32 0.24
CA ARG A 23 -13.07 16.15 0.65
C ARG A 23 -12.10 15.23 1.39
N ALA A 24 -11.05 14.80 0.69
CA ALA A 24 -9.94 14.13 1.32
C ALA A 24 -9.29 15.08 2.35
N SER A 25 -8.91 14.53 3.50
CA SER A 25 -8.08 15.23 4.48
C SER A 25 -6.77 15.63 3.80
N GLY A 26 -6.52 16.94 3.69
CA GLY A 26 -5.43 17.51 2.90
C GLY A 26 -4.06 17.42 3.59
N LEU A 27 -3.76 16.35 4.31
CA LEU A 27 -2.45 16.23 4.96
C LEU A 27 -1.38 15.82 3.95
N ASN A 28 -0.42 16.71 3.68
CA ASN A 28 0.78 16.41 2.91
C ASN A 28 1.91 15.98 3.86
N ILE A 29 2.62 14.91 3.49
CA ILE A 29 3.64 14.25 4.31
C ILE A 29 4.90 14.06 3.47
N SER A 30 6.05 14.45 4.00
CA SER A 30 7.34 14.27 3.33
C SER A 30 8.48 13.99 4.33
N PRO A 31 9.28 12.93 4.15
CA PRO A 31 9.14 11.88 3.13
C PRO A 31 8.01 10.88 3.43
N VAL A 32 7.62 10.07 2.44
CA VAL A 32 6.61 9.00 2.61
C VAL A 32 7.14 7.73 3.26
N GLN A 33 8.45 7.67 3.50
CA GLN A 33 9.17 6.63 4.23
C GLN A 33 10.40 7.24 4.88
N VAL A 34 10.79 6.75 6.06
CA VAL A 34 11.97 7.25 6.76
C VAL A 34 13.03 6.17 6.89
N TRP A 35 14.26 6.53 6.57
CA TRP A 35 15.45 5.70 6.76
C TRP A 35 16.34 6.34 7.81
N LEU A 36 16.68 5.57 8.83
CA LEU A 36 17.68 5.91 9.84
C LEU A 36 18.89 5.02 9.59
N THR A 37 20.07 5.61 9.48
CA THR A 37 21.32 4.90 9.14
C THR A 37 22.39 5.17 10.20
N PRO A 38 23.50 4.41 10.23
CA PRO A 38 24.62 4.68 11.14
C PRO A 38 25.14 6.12 11.06
N ASP A 39 25.18 6.69 9.85
CA ASP A 39 25.65 8.07 9.61
C ASP A 39 24.56 9.13 9.84
N ALA A 40 23.28 8.74 9.80
CA ALA A 40 22.13 9.62 9.95
C ALA A 40 21.05 8.95 10.83
N SER A 41 21.31 8.89 12.13
CA SER A 41 20.43 8.24 13.11
C SER A 41 19.19 9.06 13.48
N LYS A 42 19.05 10.26 12.92
CA LYS A 42 17.95 11.20 13.16
C LYS A 42 17.37 11.67 11.84
N SER A 43 16.07 11.92 11.80
CA SER A 43 15.37 12.40 10.61
C SER A 43 14.25 13.38 10.95
N LEU A 44 13.83 14.15 9.96
CA LEU A 44 12.68 15.05 10.03
C LEU A 44 11.60 14.57 9.08
N LEU A 45 10.40 14.38 9.62
CA LEU A 45 9.19 14.17 8.84
C LEU A 45 8.38 15.46 8.83
N THR A 46 8.21 16.05 7.66
CA THR A 46 7.46 17.29 7.47
C THR A 46 6.00 16.99 7.16
N LEU A 47 5.11 17.68 7.88
CA LEU A 47 3.67 17.60 7.78
C LEU A 47 3.12 18.97 7.41
N ARG A 48 2.27 19.03 6.39
CA ARG A 48 1.60 20.26 5.96
C ARG A 48 0.11 20.04 5.84
N ASN A 49 -0.67 20.89 6.48
CA ASN A 49 -2.12 20.86 6.35
C ASN A 49 -2.56 21.68 5.13
N GLU A 50 -2.89 20.99 4.05
CA GLU A 50 -3.51 21.53 2.83
C GLU A 50 -5.04 21.34 2.84
N GLY A 51 -5.60 20.89 3.97
CA GLY A 51 -7.01 20.78 4.22
C GLY A 51 -7.68 22.13 4.47
N PRO A 52 -9.03 22.17 4.46
CA PRO A 52 -9.79 23.41 4.64
C PRO A 52 -9.97 23.83 6.11
N GLU A 53 -9.58 22.99 7.07
CA GLU A 53 -9.78 23.20 8.50
C GLU A 53 -8.51 22.87 9.29
N ASP A 54 -8.37 23.48 10.47
CA ASP A 54 -7.30 23.15 11.41
C ASP A 54 -7.46 21.69 11.89
N ALA A 55 -6.34 20.97 12.00
CA ALA A 55 -6.35 19.55 12.34
C ALA A 55 -5.37 19.27 13.48
N ARG A 56 -5.77 18.38 14.39
CA ARG A 56 -4.93 17.89 15.48
C ARG A 56 -4.57 16.44 15.20
N TYR A 57 -3.32 16.06 15.43
CA TYR A 57 -2.84 14.72 15.20
C TYR A 57 -2.20 14.16 16.47
N GLN A 58 -2.47 12.89 16.74
CA GLN A 58 -1.69 12.05 17.64
C GLN A 58 -0.69 11.23 16.81
N VAL A 59 0.54 11.17 17.30
CA VAL A 59 1.63 10.44 16.69
C VAL A 59 1.99 9.28 17.61
N THR A 60 1.98 8.07 17.05
CA THR A 60 2.47 6.87 17.73
C THR A 60 3.50 6.16 16.86
N ILE A 61 4.44 5.46 17.47
CA ILE A 61 5.40 4.61 16.76
C ILE A 61 5.33 3.20 17.31
N MET A 62 5.32 2.22 16.41
CA MET A 62 5.15 0.81 16.73
C MET A 62 6.25 0.01 16.02
N ALA A 63 6.80 -1.00 16.69
CA ALA A 63 7.54 -2.07 16.01
C ALA A 63 6.61 -2.73 15.00
N TRP A 64 7.12 -2.96 13.81
CA TRP A 64 6.36 -3.53 12.71
C TRP A 64 7.01 -4.84 12.27
N ASP A 65 6.22 -5.90 12.32
CA ASP A 65 6.55 -7.22 11.81
C ASP A 65 5.46 -7.68 10.83
N GLU A 66 5.69 -8.74 10.08
CA GLU A 66 4.71 -9.34 9.18
C GLU A 66 4.52 -10.81 9.51
N ASP A 67 3.27 -11.22 9.70
CA ASP A 67 2.90 -12.62 9.77
C ASP A 67 2.36 -13.08 8.41
N GLY A 68 2.87 -14.19 7.89
CA GLY A 68 2.47 -14.71 6.58
C GLY A 68 0.98 -15.07 6.44
N ARG A 69 0.23 -15.17 7.55
CA ARG A 69 -1.20 -15.52 7.58
C ARG A 69 -2.08 -14.35 8.02
N THR A 70 -1.68 -13.59 9.05
CA THR A 70 -2.48 -12.50 9.62
C THR A 70 -2.09 -11.12 9.09
N GLY A 71 -0.99 -11.01 8.35
CA GLY A 71 -0.48 -9.76 7.80
C GLY A 71 0.30 -8.94 8.83
N MET A 72 0.18 -7.61 8.73
CA MET A 72 0.92 -6.66 9.58
C MET A 72 0.68 -6.91 11.07
N LYS A 73 1.78 -7.07 11.81
CA LYS A 73 1.81 -7.18 13.27
C LYS A 73 2.49 -5.94 13.83
N LEU A 74 1.85 -5.31 14.82
CA LEU A 74 2.34 -4.10 15.47
C LEU A 74 2.57 -4.36 16.96
N GLY A 75 3.68 -3.87 17.48
CA GLY A 75 4.02 -3.97 18.91
C GLY A 75 4.55 -2.64 19.46
N PRO A 76 4.46 -2.43 20.78
CA PRO A 76 5.10 -1.27 21.41
C PRO A 76 6.62 -1.31 21.19
N THR A 77 7.25 -0.13 21.14
CA THR A 77 8.69 0.01 20.93
C THR A 77 9.22 1.25 21.64
N GLU A 78 10.47 1.17 22.07
CA GLU A 78 11.26 2.31 22.56
C GLU A 78 12.49 2.54 21.67
N ASP A 79 12.69 1.73 20.62
CA ASP A 79 13.89 1.74 19.78
C ASP A 79 14.04 3.02 18.95
N VAL A 80 12.92 3.68 18.65
CA VAL A 80 12.85 4.91 17.88
C VAL A 80 11.95 5.90 18.59
N LEU A 81 12.47 7.10 18.87
CA LEU A 81 11.71 8.18 19.49
C LEU A 81 11.15 9.11 18.43
N VAL A 82 9.93 9.62 18.68
CA VAL A 82 9.27 10.62 17.84
C VAL A 82 8.79 11.80 18.68
N PHE A 83 9.00 13.03 18.20
CA PHE A 83 8.57 14.25 18.89
C PHE A 83 8.17 15.37 17.92
N PRO A 84 7.07 16.11 18.17
CA PRO A 84 6.10 15.92 19.25
C PRO A 84 5.16 14.73 19.01
N THR A 85 4.58 14.18 20.08
CA THR A 85 3.61 13.07 20.01
C THR A 85 2.17 13.54 19.81
N VAL A 86 1.90 14.83 20.03
CA VAL A 86 0.63 15.48 19.68
C VAL A 86 0.96 16.84 19.09
N LEU A 87 0.30 17.18 17.98
CA LEU A 87 0.46 18.47 17.34
C LEU A 87 -0.85 18.98 16.75
N GLU A 88 -0.93 20.29 16.58
CA GLU A 88 -1.96 20.98 15.83
C GLU A 88 -1.33 21.61 14.60
N LEU A 89 -2.01 21.49 13.47
CA LEU A 89 -1.67 22.10 12.19
C LEU A 89 -2.82 22.97 11.75
N LYS A 90 -2.62 24.29 11.76
CA LYS A 90 -3.55 25.23 11.15
C LYS A 90 -3.60 25.05 9.64
N VAL A 91 -4.65 25.54 9.00
CA VAL A 91 -4.74 25.57 7.53
C VAL A 91 -3.49 26.23 6.94
N GLY A 92 -2.81 25.52 6.04
CA GLY A 92 -1.57 25.94 5.39
C GLY A 92 -0.30 25.80 6.24
N GLU A 93 -0.41 25.47 7.53
CA GLU A 93 0.72 25.33 8.44
C GLU A 93 1.56 24.11 8.09
N THR A 94 2.88 24.26 8.25
CA THR A 94 3.85 23.19 8.13
C THR A 94 4.57 23.00 9.45
N ARG A 95 4.65 21.76 9.94
CA ARG A 95 5.48 21.39 11.09
C ARG A 95 6.27 20.12 10.81
N SER A 96 7.36 19.93 11.54
CA SER A 96 8.16 18.72 11.44
C SER A 96 8.08 17.89 12.72
N LEU A 97 7.96 16.58 12.56
CA LEU A 97 8.25 15.60 13.58
C LEU A 97 9.73 15.25 13.51
N ARG A 98 10.37 15.16 14.67
CA ARG A 98 11.74 14.69 14.84
C ARG A 98 11.69 13.21 15.17
N LEU A 99 12.47 12.42 14.44
CA LEU A 99 12.65 10.99 14.66
C LEU A 99 14.11 10.73 15.03
N GLY A 100 14.36 9.74 15.88
CA GLY A 100 15.71 9.27 16.14
C GLY A 100 15.75 7.84 16.66
N ALA A 101 16.68 7.05 16.14
CA ALA A 101 16.98 5.73 16.69
C ALA A 101 17.77 5.90 17.98
N VAL A 102 17.39 5.17 19.03
CA VAL A 102 18.07 5.16 20.35
C VAL A 102 18.72 3.82 20.68
N ILE A 103 18.76 2.93 19.70
CA ILE A 103 19.43 1.64 19.73
C ILE A 103 20.66 1.64 18.82
N PRO A 104 21.64 0.74 19.06
CA PRO A 104 22.73 0.54 18.10
C PRO A 104 22.21 -0.06 16.79
N PHE A 105 22.86 0.31 15.70
CA PHE A 105 22.64 -0.28 14.39
C PHE A 105 23.25 -1.69 14.35
N GLY A 106 22.47 -2.67 13.88
CA GLY A 106 22.81 -4.09 13.92
C GLY A 106 23.08 -4.69 12.54
N PRO A 107 23.25 -6.03 12.44
CA PRO A 107 23.48 -6.72 11.18
C PRO A 107 22.23 -6.91 10.33
N VAL A 108 21.03 -6.68 10.88
CA VAL A 108 19.74 -6.83 10.20
C VAL A 108 18.93 -5.56 10.43
N GLU A 109 18.19 -5.14 9.40
CA GLU A 109 17.25 -4.03 9.47
C GLU A 109 16.21 -4.25 10.56
N LYS A 110 15.84 -3.18 11.27
CA LYS A 110 14.65 -3.17 12.11
C LYS A 110 13.58 -2.25 11.53
N THR A 111 12.33 -2.69 11.60
CA THR A 111 11.19 -2.06 10.94
C THR A 111 10.17 -1.56 11.95
N TYR A 112 9.69 -0.34 11.71
CA TYR A 112 8.72 0.34 12.55
C TYR A 112 7.70 1.07 11.66
N ARG A 113 6.58 1.47 12.28
CA ARG A 113 5.60 2.33 11.64
C ARG A 113 5.21 3.47 12.56
N ILE A 114 5.24 4.68 12.02
CA ILE A 114 4.61 5.84 12.63
C ILE A 114 3.16 5.89 12.17
N PHE A 115 2.23 6.05 13.11
CA PHE A 115 0.86 6.38 12.83
C PHE A 115 0.58 7.84 13.16
N LEU A 116 0.06 8.58 12.17
CA LEU A 116 -0.50 9.90 12.32
C LEU A 116 -2.02 9.75 12.33
N GLU A 117 -2.63 9.94 13.49
CA GLU A 117 -4.07 9.77 13.71
C GLU A 117 -4.70 11.14 13.97
N GLU A 118 -5.59 11.57 13.09
CA GLU A 118 -6.36 12.81 13.26
C GLU A 118 -7.31 12.66 14.46
N LEU A 119 -7.21 13.59 15.40
CA LEU A 119 -8.08 13.67 16.56
C LEU A 119 -9.37 14.44 16.21
N PRO A 120 -10.51 14.04 16.77
CA PRO A 120 -11.74 14.82 16.66
C PRO A 120 -11.53 16.26 17.14
N ALA A 121 -12.16 17.22 16.46
CA ALA A 121 -12.22 18.59 16.96
C ALA A 121 -12.95 18.62 18.30
N ALA A 122 -12.50 19.48 19.23
CA ALA A 122 -13.25 19.75 20.45
C ALA A 122 -14.65 20.27 20.05
N GLU A 123 -15.69 19.66 20.60
CA GLU A 123 -17.08 19.81 20.18
C GLU A 123 -17.48 21.29 20.01
N LYS A 124 -17.91 21.66 18.80
CA LYS A 124 -18.88 22.74 18.63
C LYS A 124 -20.25 22.07 18.62
N PRO A 125 -21.27 22.59 19.33
CA PRO A 125 -22.63 22.05 19.25
C PRO A 125 -23.09 22.12 17.79
N GLN A 126 -23.14 20.98 17.09
CA GLN A 126 -23.59 20.93 15.70
C GLN A 126 -25.09 20.68 15.67
N THR A 127 -25.83 21.56 15.01
CA THR A 127 -27.29 21.50 14.82
C THR A 127 -27.74 20.47 13.77
N ARG A 128 -26.81 19.73 13.15
CA ARG A 128 -27.10 18.66 12.18
C ARG A 128 -26.16 17.47 12.38
N SER A 129 -26.70 16.27 12.16
CA SER A 129 -25.92 15.03 12.06
C SER A 129 -25.02 15.09 10.83
N THR A 130 -23.72 15.32 11.02
CA THR A 130 -22.71 15.24 9.96
C THR A 130 -21.83 14.00 10.18
N VAL A 131 -21.49 13.28 9.10
CA VAL A 131 -20.52 12.19 9.14
C VAL A 131 -19.13 12.80 8.96
N ARG A 132 -18.24 12.61 9.94
CA ARG A 132 -16.84 13.03 9.87
C ARG A 132 -15.95 11.81 9.64
N VAL A 133 -15.07 11.92 8.64
CA VAL A 133 -14.01 10.94 8.37
C VAL A 133 -12.73 11.45 9.04
N LEU A 134 -12.06 10.60 9.81
CA LEU A 134 -10.78 10.90 10.43
C LEU A 134 -9.66 10.15 9.70
N THR A 135 -8.54 10.84 9.50
CA THR A 135 -7.38 10.28 8.82
C THR A 135 -6.50 9.48 9.77
N ARG A 136 -6.05 8.30 9.32
CA ARG A 136 -4.97 7.54 9.94
C ARG A 136 -3.95 7.15 8.88
N VAL A 137 -2.75 7.71 8.93
CA VAL A 137 -1.67 7.40 7.98
C VAL A 137 -0.56 6.63 8.68
N GLY A 138 -0.14 5.51 8.08
CA GLY A 138 1.00 4.70 8.54
C GLY A 138 2.23 4.94 7.67
N ILE A 139 3.30 5.48 8.24
CA ILE A 139 4.57 5.78 7.56
C ILE A 139 5.61 4.77 8.03
N PRO A 140 6.22 4.01 7.11
CA PRO A 140 7.27 3.07 7.47
C PRO A 140 8.55 3.81 7.88
N VAL A 141 9.20 3.29 8.93
CA VAL A 141 10.49 3.75 9.43
C VAL A 141 11.42 2.55 9.49
N PHE A 142 12.57 2.68 8.84
CA PHE A 142 13.56 1.62 8.71
C PHE A 142 14.85 2.04 9.42
N VAL A 143 15.29 1.23 10.37
CA VAL A 143 16.62 1.34 10.99
C VAL A 143 17.53 0.38 10.23
N ALA A 144 18.35 0.93 9.34
CA ALA A 144 19.15 0.17 8.39
C ALA A 144 20.19 -0.74 9.07
N PRO A 145 20.59 -1.86 8.45
CA PRO A 145 21.72 -2.64 8.94
C PRO A 145 23.03 -1.87 8.71
N VAL A 146 24.08 -2.24 9.47
CA VAL A 146 25.43 -1.65 9.29
C VAL A 146 26.05 -1.96 7.93
N LYS A 147 25.64 -3.07 7.31
CA LYS A 147 26.04 -3.48 5.97
C LYS A 147 24.82 -4.02 5.24
N LEU A 148 24.48 -3.43 4.10
CA LEU A 148 23.34 -3.83 3.30
C LEU A 148 23.63 -5.12 2.51
N LEU A 149 22.70 -6.06 2.58
CA LEU A 149 22.66 -7.29 1.79
C LEU A 149 21.23 -7.50 1.29
N GLU A 150 21.05 -7.30 -0.01
CA GLU A 150 19.80 -7.58 -0.70
C GLU A 150 19.88 -8.95 -1.35
N ASP A 151 18.99 -9.85 -0.96
CA ASP A 151 18.86 -11.15 -1.58
C ASP A 151 17.42 -11.67 -1.44
N ARG A 152 17.05 -12.56 -2.35
CA ARG A 152 15.70 -13.13 -2.42
C ARG A 152 15.72 -14.48 -3.09
N LYS A 153 14.72 -15.29 -2.73
CA LYS A 153 14.39 -16.56 -3.36
C LYS A 153 12.91 -16.60 -3.72
N LEU A 154 12.60 -17.15 -4.90
CA LEU A 154 11.23 -17.47 -5.29
C LEU A 154 11.00 -18.97 -5.11
N SER A 155 9.80 -19.35 -4.65
CA SER A 155 9.36 -20.74 -4.80
C SER A 155 9.11 -21.06 -6.27
N THR A 156 8.98 -22.33 -6.62
CA THR A 156 8.38 -22.68 -7.91
C THR A 156 6.94 -22.19 -7.94
N LEU A 157 6.48 -21.70 -9.09
CA LEU A 157 5.06 -21.39 -9.29
C LEU A 157 4.22 -22.67 -9.16
N SER A 158 3.14 -22.58 -8.40
CA SER A 158 2.21 -23.70 -8.16
C SER A 158 0.79 -23.30 -8.49
N ILE A 159 -0.09 -24.27 -8.70
CA ILE A 159 -1.52 -24.04 -8.90
C ILE A 159 -2.33 -24.90 -7.95
N GLY A 160 -3.40 -24.35 -7.38
CA GLY A 160 -4.37 -25.05 -6.56
C GLY A 160 -5.76 -24.45 -6.71
N ALA A 161 -6.70 -24.89 -5.86
CA ALA A 161 -8.11 -24.50 -5.94
C ALA A 161 -8.36 -22.98 -5.97
N ALA A 162 -7.52 -22.19 -5.29
CA ALA A 162 -7.68 -20.74 -5.20
C ALA A 162 -6.96 -19.94 -6.32
N GLY A 163 -6.12 -20.61 -7.13
CA GLY A 163 -5.40 -19.99 -8.24
C GLY A 163 -3.94 -20.40 -8.31
N ALA A 164 -3.16 -19.61 -9.04
CA ALA A 164 -1.72 -19.77 -9.10
C ALA A 164 -1.07 -19.06 -7.92
N SER A 165 -0.05 -19.65 -7.31
CA SER A 165 0.60 -19.10 -6.13
C SER A 165 2.11 -19.27 -6.12
N LEU A 166 2.78 -18.27 -5.55
CA LEU A 166 4.23 -18.12 -5.50
C LEU A 166 4.61 -17.53 -4.14
N ASP A 167 5.64 -18.08 -3.51
CA ASP A 167 6.24 -17.51 -2.30
C ASP A 167 7.48 -16.69 -2.66
N VAL A 168 7.50 -15.44 -2.18
CA VAL A 168 8.68 -14.56 -2.25
C VAL A 168 9.34 -14.57 -0.88
N GLN A 169 10.53 -15.15 -0.78
CA GLN A 169 11.33 -15.16 0.44
C GLN A 169 12.43 -14.11 0.35
N ASN A 170 12.56 -13.28 1.37
CA ASN A 170 13.67 -12.35 1.51
C ASN A 170 14.79 -13.03 2.31
N THR A 171 15.88 -13.38 1.63
CA THR A 171 17.07 -13.99 2.23
C THR A 171 18.15 -12.96 2.58
N GLY A 172 17.90 -11.68 2.25
CA GLY A 172 18.71 -10.54 2.65
C GLY A 172 18.45 -10.07 4.07
N ASN A 173 19.17 -9.02 4.45
CA ASN A 173 19.10 -8.40 5.79
C ASN A 173 18.40 -7.03 5.81
N VAL A 174 17.81 -6.63 4.69
CA VAL A 174 17.00 -5.43 4.50
C VAL A 174 15.70 -5.84 3.81
N HIS A 175 14.59 -5.15 4.07
CA HIS A 175 13.32 -5.48 3.43
C HIS A 175 13.41 -5.43 1.89
N LEU A 176 12.64 -6.30 1.24
CA LEU A 176 12.34 -6.26 -0.18
C LEU A 176 10.98 -5.59 -0.37
N ARG A 177 10.90 -4.61 -1.28
CA ARG A 177 9.63 -3.98 -1.63
C ARG A 177 9.15 -4.48 -2.99
N VAL A 178 8.12 -5.33 -2.97
CA VAL A 178 7.40 -5.73 -4.18
C VAL A 178 6.41 -4.62 -4.54
N ASP A 179 6.43 -4.19 -5.79
CA ASP A 179 5.51 -3.20 -6.36
C ASP A 179 4.26 -3.89 -6.89
N THR A 180 4.46 -4.84 -7.82
CA THR A 180 3.38 -5.56 -8.49
C THR A 180 3.74 -7.03 -8.68
N VAL A 181 2.75 -7.91 -8.51
CA VAL A 181 2.82 -9.31 -8.95
C VAL A 181 1.86 -9.51 -10.11
N ARG A 182 2.35 -10.01 -11.24
CA ARG A 182 1.58 -10.22 -12.46
C ARG A 182 1.52 -11.69 -12.82
N LEU A 183 0.33 -12.21 -13.06
CA LEU A 183 0.09 -13.54 -13.61
C LEU A 183 -0.36 -13.42 -15.06
N GLU A 184 0.39 -14.03 -15.96
CA GLU A 184 0.02 -14.18 -17.37
C GLU A 184 -0.24 -15.65 -17.69
N GLY A 185 -1.29 -15.91 -18.45
CA GLY A 185 -1.61 -17.24 -18.96
C GLY A 185 -1.56 -17.27 -20.48
N PHE A 186 -0.93 -18.31 -21.03
CA PHE A 186 -0.71 -18.48 -22.46
C PHE A 186 -1.32 -19.78 -22.95
N ALA A 187 -1.89 -19.74 -24.15
CA ALA A 187 -2.36 -20.91 -24.87
C ALA A 187 -1.20 -21.69 -25.49
N GLU A 188 -1.52 -22.82 -26.11
CA GLU A 188 -0.63 -23.48 -27.05
C GLU A 188 -0.23 -22.52 -28.17
N GLY A 189 1.04 -22.54 -28.58
CA GLY A 189 1.58 -21.59 -29.56
C GLY A 189 1.88 -20.18 -29.01
N GLY A 190 1.68 -19.93 -27.71
CA GLY A 190 2.16 -18.72 -27.02
C GLY A 190 1.22 -17.52 -27.08
N ALA A 191 -0.02 -17.67 -27.54
CA ALA A 191 -1.00 -16.58 -27.51
C ALA A 191 -1.40 -16.26 -26.05
N LYS A 192 -1.30 -14.99 -25.63
CA LYS A 192 -1.72 -14.57 -24.29
C LYS A 192 -3.25 -14.63 -24.16
N LEU A 193 -3.72 -15.40 -23.18
CA LEU A 193 -5.14 -15.57 -22.86
C LEU A 193 -5.63 -14.57 -21.84
N PHE A 194 -4.80 -14.27 -20.84
CA PHE A 194 -5.14 -13.30 -19.80
C PHE A 194 -3.90 -12.71 -19.12
N GLU A 195 -4.13 -11.60 -18.43
CA GLU A 195 -3.20 -10.97 -17.51
C GLU A 195 -3.98 -10.51 -16.26
N LYS A 196 -3.43 -10.78 -15.08
CA LYS A 196 -3.97 -10.36 -13.79
C LYS A 196 -2.85 -9.82 -12.93
N GLU A 197 -3.13 -8.75 -12.20
CA GLU A 197 -2.18 -8.16 -11.27
C GLU A 197 -2.71 -8.24 -9.84
N ALA A 198 -1.78 -8.43 -8.90
CA ALA A 198 -1.97 -8.30 -7.48
C ALA A 198 -1.00 -7.25 -6.95
N GLN A 199 -1.48 -6.48 -5.97
CA GLN A 199 -0.67 -5.44 -5.34
C GLN A 199 0.50 -6.06 -4.57
N GLY A 200 1.69 -5.51 -4.78
CA GLY A 200 2.89 -5.88 -4.04
C GLY A 200 2.86 -5.39 -2.58
N TRP A 201 3.75 -5.96 -1.78
CA TRP A 201 3.90 -5.59 -0.37
C TRP A 201 5.36 -5.64 0.04
N TYR A 202 5.63 -5.27 1.28
CA TYR A 202 6.93 -5.49 1.89
C TYR A 202 7.12 -6.97 2.22
N VAL A 203 8.33 -7.46 2.00
CA VAL A 203 8.82 -8.73 2.53
C VAL A 203 10.01 -8.37 3.43
N LEU A 204 9.78 -8.34 4.75
CA LEU A 204 10.79 -7.93 5.73
C LEU A 204 12.00 -8.87 5.70
N ALA A 205 13.13 -8.41 6.25
CA ALA A 205 14.36 -9.20 6.29
C ALA A 205 14.12 -10.58 6.94
N GLY A 206 14.56 -11.65 6.26
CA GLY A 206 14.32 -13.04 6.68
C GLY A 206 12.87 -13.53 6.56
N GLY A 207 11.93 -12.65 6.22
CA GLY A 207 10.52 -12.96 6.07
C GLY A 207 10.19 -13.53 4.69
N HIS A 208 8.91 -13.86 4.53
CA HIS A 208 8.37 -14.31 3.24
C HIS A 208 6.94 -13.83 3.04
N LYS A 209 6.50 -13.79 1.78
CA LYS A 209 5.12 -13.49 1.45
C LYS A 209 4.65 -14.35 0.29
N ARG A 210 3.54 -15.06 0.52
CA ARG A 210 2.82 -15.80 -0.52
C ARG A 210 1.90 -14.85 -1.28
N TYR A 211 2.04 -14.87 -2.60
CA TYR A 211 1.12 -14.24 -3.52
C TYR A 211 0.24 -15.32 -4.15
N GLU A 212 -1.05 -15.02 -4.25
CA GLU A 212 -2.03 -15.88 -4.88
C GLU A 212 -2.85 -15.04 -5.85
N VAL A 213 -2.92 -15.50 -7.11
CA VAL A 213 -3.62 -14.81 -8.19
C VAL A 213 -4.54 -15.79 -8.87
N ALA A 214 -5.83 -15.44 -8.90
CA ALA A 214 -6.86 -16.30 -9.46
C ALA A 214 -6.66 -16.48 -10.98
N VAL A 215 -6.80 -17.72 -11.45
CA VAL A 215 -6.84 -18.05 -12.87
C VAL A 215 -8.29 -17.92 -13.36
N PRO A 216 -8.57 -17.14 -14.43
CA PRO A 216 -9.93 -17.01 -14.97
C PRO A 216 -10.51 -18.35 -15.42
N LYS A 217 -11.73 -18.66 -14.96
CA LYS A 217 -12.40 -19.96 -15.20
C LYS A 217 -12.67 -20.23 -16.69
N ASP A 218 -12.94 -19.18 -17.46
CA ASP A 218 -13.19 -19.21 -18.90
C ASP A 218 -11.92 -19.46 -19.73
N ALA A 219 -10.75 -19.16 -19.18
CA ALA A 219 -9.46 -19.41 -19.81
C ALA A 219 -8.78 -20.70 -19.33
N CYS A 220 -9.07 -21.16 -18.10
CA CYS A 220 -8.26 -22.15 -17.39
C CYS A 220 -7.96 -23.44 -18.19
N THR A 221 -8.95 -24.00 -18.90
CA THR A 221 -8.78 -25.24 -19.68
C THR A 221 -7.88 -25.08 -20.91
N LYS A 222 -7.72 -23.84 -21.39
CA LYS A 222 -6.93 -23.50 -22.58
C LYS A 222 -5.51 -23.07 -22.26
N VAL A 223 -5.22 -22.74 -21.00
CA VAL A 223 -3.88 -22.37 -20.55
C VAL A 223 -2.96 -23.58 -20.69
N ARG A 224 -1.78 -23.37 -21.27
CA ARG A 224 -0.70 -24.36 -21.37
C ARG A 224 0.56 -23.92 -20.63
N ARG A 225 0.67 -22.63 -20.36
CA ARG A 225 1.77 -22.05 -19.59
C ARG A 225 1.27 -20.87 -18.78
N LEU A 226 1.64 -20.85 -17.51
CA LEU A 226 1.52 -19.69 -16.64
C LEU A 226 2.90 -19.08 -16.45
N VAL A 227 2.96 -17.76 -16.32
CA VAL A 227 4.16 -17.04 -15.88
C VAL A 227 3.74 -16.07 -14.81
N MET A 228 4.31 -16.22 -13.61
CA MET A 228 4.14 -15.22 -12.55
C MET A 228 5.40 -14.36 -12.47
N SER A 229 5.23 -13.06 -12.64
CA SER A 229 6.29 -12.06 -12.58
C SER A 229 6.16 -11.24 -11.30
N VAL A 230 7.25 -11.09 -10.56
CA VAL A 230 7.35 -10.24 -9.36
C VAL A 230 8.21 -9.04 -9.72
N LYS A 231 7.60 -7.85 -9.72
CA LYS A 231 8.29 -6.58 -9.96
C LYS A 231 8.56 -5.86 -8.63
N THR A 232 9.78 -5.40 -8.43
CA THR A 232 10.17 -4.60 -7.24
C THR A 232 10.02 -3.11 -7.50
N ASP A 233 10.05 -2.30 -6.44
CA ASP A 233 10.16 -0.83 -6.51
C ASP A 233 11.44 -0.33 -7.20
N LYS A 234 12.49 -1.15 -7.21
CA LYS A 234 13.73 -0.92 -7.98
C LYS A 234 13.67 -1.37 -9.45
N GLU A 235 12.48 -1.60 -9.99
CA GLU A 235 12.25 -2.05 -11.37
C GLU A 235 12.87 -3.42 -11.73
N GLN A 236 13.31 -4.21 -10.74
CA GLN A 236 13.77 -5.58 -10.97
C GLN A 236 12.56 -6.50 -11.18
N VAL A 237 12.67 -7.41 -12.15
CA VAL A 237 11.61 -8.38 -12.46
C VAL A 237 12.16 -9.79 -12.33
N PHE A 238 11.47 -10.62 -11.55
CA PHE A 238 11.76 -12.03 -11.37
C PHE A 238 10.56 -12.84 -11.85
N GLN A 239 10.79 -13.96 -12.53
CA GLN A 239 9.71 -14.72 -13.16
C GLN A 239 9.81 -16.20 -12.83
N GLU A 240 8.67 -16.80 -12.54
CA GLU A 240 8.52 -18.23 -12.33
C GLU A 240 7.48 -18.77 -13.31
N PRO A 241 7.89 -19.59 -14.30
CA PRO A 241 6.97 -20.24 -15.21
C PRO A 241 6.39 -21.53 -14.60
N LEU A 242 5.21 -21.91 -15.07
CA LEU A 242 4.61 -23.22 -14.79
C LEU A 242 3.92 -23.74 -16.06
N ASP A 243 4.39 -24.88 -16.55
CA ASP A 243 3.73 -25.57 -17.65
C ASP A 243 2.50 -26.34 -17.13
N THR A 244 1.39 -26.21 -17.85
CA THR A 244 0.05 -26.72 -17.48
C THR A 244 -0.56 -27.48 -18.67
N PRO A 245 0.03 -28.61 -19.09
CA PRO A 245 -0.40 -29.31 -20.31
C PRO A 245 -1.86 -29.74 -20.28
N GLY A 246 -2.42 -30.04 -19.10
CA GLY A 246 -3.83 -30.38 -18.89
C GLY A 246 -4.78 -29.18 -18.68
N GLY A 247 -4.27 -27.95 -18.74
CA GLY A 247 -5.00 -26.77 -18.29
C GLY A 247 -4.60 -26.32 -16.89
N ALA A 248 -4.98 -25.10 -16.55
CA ALA A 248 -4.72 -24.41 -15.29
C ALA A 248 -6.00 -24.26 -14.45
N CYS A 249 -6.96 -25.18 -14.57
CA CYS A 249 -8.11 -25.20 -13.67
C CYS A 249 -7.61 -25.82 -12.36
N GLY A 250 -7.61 -25.06 -11.27
CA GLY A 250 -7.07 -25.49 -9.97
C GLY A 250 -7.47 -26.93 -9.64
N THR A 251 -6.49 -27.82 -9.55
CA THR A 251 -6.66 -29.22 -9.13
C THR A 251 -6.62 -29.32 -7.62
#